data_AF-A0AB38WXV0-F1
#
_entry.id   AF-A0AB38WXV0-F1
#
_cell.length_a   1.000
_cell.length_b   1.000
_cell.length_c   1.000
_cell.angle_alpha   90.00
_cell.angle_beta   90.00
_cell.angle_gamma   90.00
#
_symmetry.space_group_name_H-M   'P 1'
#
loop_
_entity.id
_entity.type
_entity.pdbx_description
1 polymer ?
#
loop_
_entity_poly.entity_id
_entity_poly.type
_entity_poly.pdbx_seq_one_letter_code
_entity_poly.pdbx_strand_id
1 'polypeptide(L)' 'MILSETDLTRAIKGTTDLAAASLATRIVLNRLRVQARTEPAKLSGLVAELRAFVAKNSDAAAELAKL' A
#
# COMPACT_ATOMS: atom_id res chain seq x y z
N MET A 1 13.53 -2.91 6.65
CA MET A 1 12.95 -3.96 5.77
C MET A 1 12.54 -3.30 4.47
N ILE A 2 12.98 -3.82 3.32
CA ILE A 2 12.62 -3.27 2.00
C ILE A 2 11.48 -4.12 1.45
N LEU A 3 10.31 -3.53 1.23
CA LEU A 3 9.17 -4.22 0.64
C LEU A 3 9.41 -4.46 -0.85
N SER A 4 9.13 -5.67 -1.32
CA SER A 4 9.21 -5.99 -2.75
C SER A 4 8.00 -5.43 -3.50
N GLU A 5 8.12 -5.29 -4.81
CA GLU A 5 7.00 -4.90 -5.68
C GLU A 5 5.79 -5.86 -5.54
N THR A 6 6.06 -7.14 -5.33
CA THR A 6 5.05 -8.17 -5.07
C THR A 6 4.29 -7.91 -3.77
N ASP A 7 4.99 -7.50 -2.70
CA ASP A 7 4.37 -7.21 -1.40
C ASP A 7 3.46 -5.97 -1.49
N LEU A 8 3.94 -4.92 -2.17
CA LEU A 8 3.17 -3.70 -2.39
C LEU A 8 1.93 -3.98 -3.25
N THR A 9 2.07 -4.80 -4.29
CA THR A 9 0.97 -5.23 -5.13
C THR A 9 -0.06 -6.05 -4.34
N ARG A 10 0.40 -6.95 -3.46
CA ARG A 10 -0.46 -7.73 -2.56
C ARG A 10 -1.22 -6.81 -1.62
N ALA A 11 -0.56 -5.82 -1.01
CA ALA A 11 -1.21 -4.86 -0.11
C ALA A 11 -2.34 -4.08 -0.83
N ILE A 12 -2.10 -3.65 -2.07
CA ILE A 12 -3.07 -2.89 -2.89
C ILE A 12 -4.23 -3.78 -3.39
N LYS A 13 -3.98 -5.04 -3.73
CA LYS A 13 -5.05 -5.97 -4.16
C LYS A 13 -5.79 -6.62 -3.00
N GLY A 14 -5.18 -6.66 -1.84
CA GLY A 14 -5.69 -7.35 -0.66
C GLY A 14 -6.84 -6.62 0.03
N THR A 15 -7.44 -7.32 0.98
CA THR A 15 -8.51 -6.83 1.85
C THR A 15 -8.15 -6.88 3.32
N THR A 16 -6.87 -7.13 3.65
CA THR A 16 -6.37 -7.20 5.03
C THR A 16 -6.78 -5.95 5.79
N ASP A 17 -7.30 -6.14 7.00
CA ASP A 17 -7.68 -5.04 7.88
C ASP A 17 -6.45 -4.17 8.21
N LEU A 18 -6.67 -2.86 8.21
CA LEU A 18 -5.64 -1.85 8.46
C LEU A 18 -5.82 -1.20 9.84
N ALA A 19 -6.66 -1.74 10.72
CA ALA A 19 -6.93 -1.18 12.04
C ALA A 19 -5.66 -0.96 12.88
N ALA A 20 -4.65 -1.82 12.73
CA ALA A 20 -3.36 -1.73 13.43
C ALA A 20 -2.33 -0.81 12.74
N ALA A 21 -2.64 -0.27 11.56
CA ALA A 21 -1.76 0.65 10.83
C ALA A 21 -2.06 2.12 11.18
N SER A 22 -1.06 2.99 11.03
CA SER A 22 -1.22 4.43 11.18
C SER A 22 -2.32 4.98 10.28
N LEU A 23 -2.94 6.09 10.72
CA LEU A 23 -3.99 6.77 9.96
C LEU A 23 -3.52 7.14 8.54
N ALA A 24 -2.26 7.58 8.39
CA ALA A 24 -1.69 7.90 7.10
C ALA A 24 -1.65 6.68 6.16
N THR A 25 -1.10 5.55 6.64
CA THR A 25 -1.07 4.29 5.88
C THR A 25 -2.47 3.82 5.52
N ARG A 26 -3.43 3.91 6.45
CA ARG A 26 -4.84 3.54 6.23
C ARG A 26 -5.46 4.36 5.11
N ILE A 27 -5.31 5.69 5.14
CA ILE A 27 -5.88 6.59 4.13
C ILE A 27 -5.29 6.30 2.75
N VAL A 28 -3.96 6.22 2.66
CA VAL A 28 -3.27 5.99 1.39
C VAL A 28 -3.62 4.62 0.83
N LEU A 29 -3.46 3.55 1.61
CA LEU A 29 -3.68 2.20 1.12
C LEU A 29 -5.15 1.95 0.75
N ASN A 30 -6.12 2.49 1.51
CA ASN A 30 -7.53 2.39 1.13
C ASN A 30 -7.83 3.11 -0.19
N ARG A 31 -7.30 4.32 -0.38
CA ARG A 31 -7.44 5.05 -1.65
C ARG A 31 -6.86 4.24 -2.81
N LEU A 32 -5.65 3.68 -2.64
CA LEU A 32 -5.00 2.86 -3.66
C LEU A 32 -5.78 1.57 -3.95
N ARG A 33 -6.33 0.90 -2.92
CA ARG A 33 -7.20 -0.28 -3.07
C ARG A 33 -8.45 0.04 -3.89
N VAL A 34 -9.11 1.17 -3.62
CA VAL A 34 -10.29 1.61 -4.39
C VAL A 34 -9.90 1.89 -5.83
N GLN A 35 -8.82 2.65 -6.06
CA GLN A 35 -8.34 2.96 -7.41
C GLN A 35 -7.92 1.71 -8.19
N ALA A 36 -7.30 0.73 -7.54
CA ALA A 36 -6.94 -0.53 -8.19
C ALA A 36 -8.16 -1.36 -8.60
N ARG A 37 -9.29 -1.22 -7.89
CA ARG A 37 -10.57 -1.86 -8.24
C ARG A 37 -11.28 -1.16 -9.39
N THR A 38 -11.24 0.17 -9.43
CA THR A 38 -11.90 0.96 -10.48
C THR A 38 -11.06 1.05 -11.76
N GLU A 39 -9.73 1.06 -11.63
CA GLU A 39 -8.77 1.27 -12.72
C GLU A 39 -7.59 0.29 -12.64
N PRO A 40 -7.84 -1.02 -12.84
CA PRO A 40 -6.81 -2.06 -12.69
C PRO A 40 -5.62 -1.88 -13.65
N ALA A 41 -5.81 -1.21 -14.79
CA ALA A 41 -4.74 -0.90 -15.74
C ALA A 41 -3.66 0.05 -15.17
N LYS A 42 -3.98 0.82 -14.11
CA LYS A 42 -3.05 1.76 -13.47
C LYS A 42 -2.26 1.17 -12.30
N LEU A 43 -2.37 -0.13 -12.06
CA LEU A 43 -1.78 -0.79 -10.89
C LEU A 43 -0.28 -0.52 -10.71
N SER A 44 0.50 -0.54 -11.79
CA SER A 44 1.94 -0.25 -11.74
C SER A 44 2.23 1.17 -11.21
N GLY A 45 1.43 2.15 -11.61
CA GLY A 45 1.52 3.52 -11.09
C GLY A 45 1.14 3.62 -9.62
N LEU A 46 0.10 2.89 -9.19
CA LEU A 46 -0.34 2.84 -7.78
C LEU A 46 0.73 2.19 -6.88
N VAL A 47 1.42 1.16 -7.38
CA VAL A 47 2.54 0.52 -6.69
C VAL A 47 3.71 1.48 -6.53
N ALA A 48 4.05 2.22 -7.59
CA ALA A 48 5.10 3.24 -7.52
C ALA A 48 4.75 4.33 -6.49
N GLU A 49 3.49 4.75 -6.42
CA GLU A 49 3.02 5.70 -5.42
C GLU A 49 3.13 5.15 -3.99
N LEU A 50 2.69 3.91 -3.75
CA LEU A 50 2.83 3.28 -2.43
C LEU A 50 4.30 3.17 -2.03
N ARG A 51 5.18 2.82 -2.96
CA ARG A 51 6.63 2.77 -2.72
C ARG A 51 7.19 4.14 -2.34
N ALA A 52 6.77 5.20 -3.02
CA ALA A 52 7.19 6.57 -2.71
C ALA A 52 6.67 7.03 -1.33
N PHE A 53 5.45 6.63 -0.96
CA PHE A 53 4.89 6.89 0.36
C PHE A 53 5.70 6.20 1.46
N VAL A 54 6.02 4.92 1.28
CA VAL A 54 6.82 4.14 2.22
C VAL A 54 8.24 4.71 2.35
N ALA A 55 8.84 5.16 1.25
CA ALA A 55 10.16 5.80 1.29
C ALA A 55 10.19 7.09 2.12
N LYS A 56 9.06 7.82 2.19
CA LYS A 56 8.90 9.04 2.99
C LYS A 56 8.46 8.76 4.44
N ASN A 57 7.93 7.57 4.72
CA ASN A 57 7.35 7.20 6.01
C ASN A 57 7.94 5.86 6.46
N SER A 58 9.00 5.92 7.25
CA SER A 58 9.74 4.74 7.73
C SER A 58 8.87 3.71 8.46
N ASP A 59 7.83 4.16 9.17
CA ASP A 59 6.93 3.27 9.91
C ASP A 59 5.97 2.51 8.98
N ALA A 60 5.59 3.10 7.85
CA ALA A 60 4.69 2.47 6.89
C ALA A 60 5.28 1.18 6.31
N ALA A 61 6.61 1.10 6.15
CA ALA A 61 7.27 -0.12 5.71
C ALA A 61 7.02 -1.29 6.68
N ALA A 62 7.13 -1.03 7.98
CA ALA A 62 6.93 -2.03 9.03
C ALA A 62 5.46 -2.39 9.24
N GLU A 63 4.55 -1.45 8.99
CA GLU A 63 3.10 -1.70 9.01
C GLU A 63 2.66 -2.58 7.84
N LEU A 64 3.08 -2.25 6.62
CA LEU A 64 2.72 -3.00 5.42
C LEU A 64 3.35 -4.40 5.40
N ALA A 65 4.51 -4.57 6.02
CA ALA A 65 5.17 -5.87 6.19
C ALA A 65 4.33 -6.89 6.99
N LYS A 66 3.36 -6.42 7.78
CA LYS A 66 2.50 -7.25 8.65
C LYS A 66 1.15 -7.61 8.00
N LEU A 67 0.88 -7.14 6.77
CA LEU A 67 -0.38 -7.32 6.04
C LEU A 67 -0.41 -8.54 5.12
#